data_AF-A1WNH2-F1
#
_entry.id   AF-A1WNH2-F1
#
_cell.length_a   1.000
_cell.length_b   1.000
_cell.length_c   1.000
_cell.angle_alpha   90.00
_cell.angle_beta   90.00
_cell.angle_gamma   90.00
#
_symmetry.space_group_name_H-M   'P 1'
#
loop_
_entity.id
_entity.type
_entity.pdbx_description
1 polymer ?
#
loop_
_entity_poly.entity_id
_entity_poly.type
_entity_poly.pdbx_seq_one_letter_code
_entity_poly.pdbx_strand_id
1 'polypeptide(L)' 'MNVSTRWPWAFGAATAVGSIGPLALPGYPVRFLLPGIALFGTIIAASAVQSVWIGLHDRDGIGAKTWVGSDDYRE' A
#
# COMPACT_ATOMS: atom_id res chain seq x y z
N MET A 1 32.69 -50.20 4.52
CA MET A 1 32.51 -48.90 5.21
C MET A 1 32.04 -47.89 4.18
N ASN A 2 30.75 -47.54 4.18
CA ASN A 2 30.15 -46.63 3.19
C ASN A 2 29.99 -45.25 3.83
N VAL A 3 30.89 -44.32 3.51
CA VAL A 3 30.85 -42.94 4.00
C VAL A 3 29.90 -42.16 3.09
N SER A 4 28.62 -42.14 3.44
CA SER A 4 27.67 -41.19 2.86
C SER A 4 28.05 -39.79 3.37
N THR A 5 28.72 -39.00 2.54
CA THR A 5 29.00 -37.58 2.77
C THR A 5 27.68 -36.81 2.75
N ARG A 6 26.96 -36.83 3.88
CA ARG A 6 25.79 -36.00 4.14
C ARG A 6 26.28 -34.59 4.48
N TRP A 7 26.46 -33.79 3.43
CA TRP A 7 26.83 -32.39 3.53
C TRP A 7 25.83 -31.62 4.42
N PRO A 8 26.29 -30.83 5.42
CA PRO A 8 25.41 -30.19 6.41
C PRO A 8 24.65 -28.96 5.88
N TRP A 9 24.76 -28.63 4.59
CA TRP A 9 24.16 -27.41 3.99
C TRP A 9 23.17 -27.70 2.86
N ALA A 10 22.73 -28.95 2.68
CA ALA A 10 21.66 -29.29 1.74
C ALA A 10 20.31 -28.70 2.22
N PHE A 11 20.09 -27.42 1.92
CA PHE A 11 18.82 -26.74 1.67
C PHE A 11 17.61 -27.24 2.46
N GLY A 12 17.66 -27.15 3.78
CA GLY A 12 16.48 -27.22 4.65
C GLY A 12 15.74 -25.88 4.72
N ALA A 13 15.39 -25.28 3.57
CA ALA A 13 14.75 -23.95 3.51
C ALA A 13 13.35 -23.94 2.87
N ALA A 14 12.69 -25.10 2.71
CA ALA A 14 11.49 -25.20 1.87
C ALA A 14 10.20 -25.71 2.58
N THR A 15 10.15 -25.84 3.90
CA THR A 15 8.95 -26.35 4.59
C THR A 15 8.57 -25.56 5.83
N ALA A 16 8.28 -24.27 5.65
CA ALA A 16 7.38 -23.53 6.55
C ALA A 16 6.30 -22.83 5.72
N VAL A 17 5.65 -23.62 4.87
CA VAL A 17 4.41 -23.26 4.19
C VAL A 17 3.26 -23.41 5.20
N GLY A 18 2.55 -22.31 5.43
CA GLY A 18 1.12 -22.33 5.77
C GLY A 18 0.73 -22.64 7.22
N SER A 19 0.87 -21.66 8.12
CA SER A 19 -0.11 -21.53 9.21
C SER A 19 -1.15 -20.46 8.82
N ILE A 20 -2.34 -20.94 8.48
CA ILE A 20 -3.47 -20.17 7.96
C ILE A 20 -4.14 -19.45 9.14
N GLY A 21 -3.77 -18.18 9.36
CA GLY A 21 -4.59 -17.17 10.05
C GLY A 21 -5.15 -16.18 9.00
N PRO A 22 -6.19 -15.39 9.29
CA PRO A 22 -7.13 -14.86 8.30
C PRO A 22 -6.58 -13.81 7.30
N LEU A 23 -5.27 -13.57 7.28
CA LEU A 23 -4.61 -12.70 6.30
C LEU A 23 -3.33 -13.39 5.79
N ALA A 24 -3.47 -14.24 4.79
CA ALA A 24 -2.37 -14.99 4.15
C ALA A 24 -1.47 -14.08 3.28
N LEU A 25 -0.88 -13.03 3.89
CA LEU A 25 0.21 -12.26 3.29
C LEU A 25 1.53 -13.00 3.55
N PRO A 26 2.45 -13.10 2.57
CA PRO A 26 3.74 -13.77 2.77
C PRO A 26 4.46 -13.18 4.00
N GLY A 27 4.83 -14.07 4.91
CA GLY A 27 4.83 -13.81 6.36
C GLY A 27 5.87 -12.84 6.93
N TYR A 28 6.78 -12.26 6.17
CA TYR A 28 7.79 -11.35 6.73
C TYR A 28 8.00 -10.04 5.96
N PRO A 29 8.01 -9.98 4.61
CA PRO A 29 8.32 -8.71 3.93
C PRO A 29 7.14 -7.74 3.97
N VAL A 30 5.91 -8.22 3.80
CA VAL A 30 4.72 -7.36 3.68
C VAL A 30 4.37 -6.70 5.02
N ARG A 31 4.50 -7.44 6.13
CA ARG A 31 4.19 -6.91 7.47
C ARG A 31 5.15 -5.81 7.91
N PHE A 32 6.42 -5.89 7.49
CA PHE A 32 7.39 -4.83 7.72
C PHE A 32 7.06 -3.56 6.92
N LEU A 33 6.50 -3.72 5.71
CA LEU A 33 6.16 -2.63 4.83
C LEU A 33 4.81 -1.96 5.16
N LEU A 34 3.89 -2.69 5.81
CA LEU A 34 2.57 -2.21 6.21
C LEU A 34 2.56 -0.83 6.89
N PRO A 35 3.37 -0.54 7.94
CA PRO A 35 3.35 0.78 8.58
C PRO A 35 3.80 1.90 7.63
N GLY A 36 4.76 1.63 6.74
CA GLY A 36 5.21 2.59 5.72
C GLY A 36 4.11 2.88 4.69
N ILE A 37 3.47 1.82 4.17
CA ILE A 37 2.33 1.95 3.25
C ILE A 37 1.16 2.66 3.93
N ALA A 38 0.89 2.37 5.20
CA ALA A 38 -0.20 2.99 5.93
C ALA A 38 0.00 4.50 6.07
N LEU A 39 1.18 4.93 6.54
CA LEU A 39 1.47 6.36 6.70
C LEU A 39 1.52 7.08 5.35
N PHE A 40 2.30 6.56 4.42
CA PHE A 40 2.50 7.19 3.11
C PHE A 40 1.23 7.17 2.27
N GLY A 41 0.55 6.01 2.22
CA GLY A 41 -0.71 5.84 1.53
C GLY A 41 -1.82 6.73 2.09
N THR A 42 -1.89 6.91 3.42
CA THR A 42 -2.88 7.81 4.02
C THR A 42 -2.65 9.26 3.61
N ILE A 43 -1.41 9.74 3.68
CA ILE A 43 -1.08 11.13 3.31
C ILE A 43 -1.35 11.37 1.82
N ILE A 44 -0.96 10.42 0.96
CA ILE A 44 -1.20 10.52 -0.48
C ILE A 44 -2.69 10.48 -0.79
N ALA A 45 -3.43 9.54 -0.20
CA ALA A 45 -4.86 9.44 -0.42
C ALA A 45 -5.59 10.71 0.04
N ALA A 46 -5.25 11.23 1.22
CA ALA A 46 -5.82 12.47 1.74
C ALA A 46 -5.50 13.66 0.82
N SER A 47 -4.25 13.79 0.37
CA SER A 47 -3.81 14.84 -0.55
C SER A 47 -4.51 14.75 -1.90
N ALA A 48 -4.66 13.54 -2.45
CA ALA A 48 -5.34 13.29 -3.72
C ALA A 48 -6.83 13.64 -3.62
N VAL A 49 -7.50 13.23 -2.55
CA VAL A 49 -8.90 13.58 -2.29
C VAL A 49 -9.05 15.09 -2.16
N GLN A 50 -8.16 15.76 -1.43
CA GLN A 50 -8.20 17.22 -1.29
C GLN A 50 -7.97 17.93 -2.62
N SER A 51 -7.05 17.43 -3.46
CA SER A 51 -6.78 17.97 -4.79
C SER A 51 -8.01 17.87 -5.70
N VAL A 52 -8.65 16.69 -5.75
CA VAL A 52 -9.91 16.49 -6.48
C VAL A 52 -11.02 17.37 -5.91
N TRP A 53 -11.15 17.43 -4.59
CA TRP A 53 -12.15 18.25 -3.91
C TRP A 53 -12.00 19.73 -4.24
N ILE A 54 -10.77 20.26 -4.27
CA ILE A 54 -10.52 21.65 -4.69
C ILE A 54 -10.90 21.84 -6.16
N GLY A 55 -10.63 20.86 -7.03
CA GLY A 55 -10.99 20.97 -8.45
C GLY A 55 -12.49 20.96 -8.74
N LEU A 56 -13.32 20.49 -7.80
CA LEU A 56 -14.79 20.51 -7.92
C LEU A 56 -15.42 21.80 -7.35
N HIS A 57 -14.60 22.69 -6.79
CA HIS A 57 -15.06 23.97 -6.26
C HIS A 57 -14.42 25.14 -7.00
N ASP A 58 -15.11 26.28 -6.94
CA ASP A 58 -14.62 27.52 -7.52
C ASP A 58 -13.24 27.91 -6.93
N ARG A 59 -12.30 28.26 -7.82
CA ARG A 59 -10.90 28.53 -7.50
C ARG A 59 -10.63 30.02 -7.25
N ASP A 60 -11.66 30.82 -7.03
CA ASP A 60 -11.59 32.28 -6.91
C ASP A 60 -10.73 32.79 -5.73
N GLY A 61 -10.32 31.93 -4.78
CA GLY A 61 -9.29 32.22 -3.76
C GLY A 61 -9.64 33.29 -2.72
N ILE A 62 -10.74 34.01 -2.92
CA ILE A 62 -11.17 35.19 -2.14
C ILE A 62 -12.61 35.02 -1.61
N GLY A 63 -13.37 34.03 -2.11
CA GLY A 63 -14.77 33.75 -1.75
C GLY A 63 -15.00 32.42 -1.01
N ALA A 64 -16.26 32.20 -0.59
CA ALA A 64 -16.69 30.92 -0.01
C ALA A 64 -16.55 29.80 -1.05
N LYS A 65 -16.14 28.61 -0.60
CA LYS A 65 -15.89 27.45 -1.46
C LYS A 65 -17.21 26.95 -2.05
N THR A 66 -17.59 27.42 -3.24
CA THR A 66 -18.82 27.04 -3.94
C THR A 66 -18.59 25.77 -4.76
N TRP A 67 -19.54 24.82 -4.71
CA TRP A 67 -19.47 23.59 -5.50
C TRP A 67 -19.86 23.88 -6.95
N VAL A 68 -18.91 23.70 -7.87
CA VAL A 68 -19.08 23.98 -9.31
C VAL A 68 -19.10 22.67 -10.11
N GLY A 69 -18.71 21.54 -9.50
CA GLY A 69 -18.77 20.22 -10.14
C GLY A 69 -17.83 20.14 -11.34
N SER A 70 -18.37 19.80 -12.52
CA SER A 70 -17.61 19.75 -13.77
C SER A 70 -17.75 21.00 -14.63
N ASP A 71 -18.48 22.04 -14.19
CA ASP A 71 -18.65 23.27 -14.98
C ASP A 71 -17.32 23.95 -15.26
N ASP A 72 -16.34 23.81 -14.37
CA ASP A 72 -14.98 24.34 -14.53
C ASP A 72 -14.13 23.55 -15.57
N TYR A 73 -14.65 22.41 -16.08
CA TYR A 73 -14.02 21.57 -17.09
C TYR A 73 -14.77 21.60 -18.43
N ARG A 74 -15.70 22.55 -18.62
CA ARG A 74 -16.54 22.68 -19.84
C ARG A 74 -15.91 23.51 -20.96
N GLU A 75 -14.60 23.71 -20.94
CA GLU A 75 -13.86 24.27 -22.09
C GLU A 75 -13.29 23.18 -23.00
#